data_AF-A0A5E4W4X9-F1
#
_entry.id   AF-A0A5E4W4X9-F1
#
_cell.length_a   1.000
_cell.length_b   1.000
_cell.length_c   1.000
_cell.angle_alpha   90.00
_cell.angle_beta   90.00
_cell.angle_gamma   90.00
#
_symmetry.space_group_name_H-M   'P 1'
#
loop_
_entity.id
_entity.type
_entity.pdbx_description
1 polymer ?
#
loop_
_entity_poly.entity_id
_entity_poly.type
_entity_poly.pdbx_seq_one_letter_code
_entity_poly.pdbx_strand_id
1 'polypeptide(L)'
;MSDAFSRAFAVVVNQYRSPRQYTVSVERASEMIAKNIGLFSDGFAAEPHLIVGLFETEAEAWALARRLQRTRITMQTLLQTPARATSVSPPELDPSE
;
A
#
# COMPACT_ATOMS: atom_id res chain seq x y z
N MET A 1 7.45 20.88 17.75
CA MET A 1 6.78 19.63 17.32
C MET A 1 6.32 18.90 18.58
N SER A 2 5.04 18.54 18.68
CA SER A 2 4.46 17.97 19.92
C SER A 2 5.13 16.64 20.29
N ASP A 3 5.43 16.43 21.58
CA ASP A 3 6.02 15.19 22.15
C ASP A 3 5.20 13.92 21.76
N ALA A 4 3.88 14.09 21.55
CA ALA A 4 3.02 13.02 21.07
C ALA A 4 3.38 12.54 19.66
N PHE A 5 3.74 13.45 18.75
CA PHE A 5 4.11 13.08 17.38
C PHE A 5 5.46 12.34 17.38
N SER A 6 6.42 12.79 18.18
CA SER A 6 7.74 12.15 18.26
C SER A 6 7.68 10.71 18.76
N ARG A 7 6.66 10.37 19.56
CA ARG A 7 6.44 9.04 20.15
C ARG A 7 5.50 8.16 19.33
N ALA A 8 4.71 8.75 18.43
CA ALA A 8 3.76 8.02 17.60
C ALA A 8 4.45 7.02 16.66
N PHE A 9 3.70 6.01 16.28
CA PHE A 9 4.06 5.01 15.28
C PHE A 9 3.40 5.36 13.95
N ALA A 10 4.19 5.41 12.90
CA ALA A 10 3.72 5.64 11.54
C ALA A 10 3.65 4.30 10.80
N VAL A 11 2.53 4.08 10.10
CA VAL A 11 2.47 3.06 9.06
C VAL A 11 2.90 3.70 7.76
N VAL A 12 3.94 3.15 7.15
CA VAL A 12 4.59 3.72 5.98
C VAL A 12 4.51 2.75 4.83
N VAL A 13 4.10 3.25 3.67
CA VAL A 13 4.21 2.55 2.39
C VAL A 13 5.46 3.04 1.69
N ASN A 14 6.43 2.15 1.52
CA ASN A 14 7.67 2.44 0.81
C ASN A 14 7.50 2.06 -0.66
N GLN A 15 8.08 2.84 -1.57
CA GLN A 15 7.96 2.64 -3.02
C GLN A 15 6.51 2.66 -3.51
N TYR A 16 5.67 3.54 -2.95
CA TYR A 16 4.23 3.62 -3.25
C TYR A 16 3.92 3.81 -4.75
N ARG A 17 4.89 4.33 -5.53
CA ARG A 17 4.75 4.52 -6.98
C ARG A 17 4.70 3.21 -7.77
N SER A 18 5.16 2.10 -7.20
CA SER A 18 5.16 0.78 -7.84
C SER A 18 4.18 -0.16 -7.15
N PRO A 19 3.00 -0.44 -7.75
CA PRO A 19 2.03 -1.37 -7.17
C PRO A 19 2.57 -2.81 -7.03
N ARG A 20 3.66 -3.13 -7.75
CA ARG A 20 4.32 -4.44 -7.66
C ARG A 20 5.35 -4.53 -6.54
N GLN A 21 6.04 -3.43 -6.24
CA GLN A 21 7.25 -3.46 -5.39
C GLN A 21 7.08 -2.75 -4.04
N TYR A 22 5.95 -2.08 -3.81
CA TYR A 22 5.76 -1.39 -2.54
C TYR A 22 5.78 -2.36 -1.34
N THR A 23 6.36 -1.89 -0.24
CA THR A 23 6.36 -2.57 1.06
C THR A 23 5.60 -1.73 2.08
N VAL A 24 5.17 -2.36 3.17
CA VAL A 24 4.49 -1.68 4.28
C VAL A 24 5.29 -1.96 5.54
N SER A 25 5.78 -0.90 6.19
CA SER A 25 6.53 -0.94 7.46
C SER A 25 5.79 -0.15 8.55
N VAL A 26 6.18 -0.42 9.80
CA VAL A 26 5.84 0.41 10.96
C VAL A 26 7.14 1.00 11.48
N GLU A 27 7.15 2.31 11.67
CA GLU A 27 8.33 3.06 12.10
C GLU A 27 7.96 4.10 13.13
N ARG A 28 8.93 4.63 13.89
CA ARG A 28 8.65 5.81 14.72
C ARG A 28 8.41 7.01 13.80
N ALA A 29 7.39 7.81 14.09
CA ALA A 29 7.06 8.96 13.27
C ALA A 29 8.21 9.99 13.24
N SER A 30 9.00 10.07 14.32
CA SER A 30 10.24 10.86 14.38
C SER A 30 11.32 10.37 13.41
N GLU A 31 11.54 9.06 13.30
CA GLU A 31 12.47 8.46 12.33
C GLU A 31 12.02 8.75 10.89
N MET A 32 10.71 8.66 10.63
CA MET A 32 10.14 8.94 9.32
C MET A 32 10.29 10.42 8.93
N ILE A 33 10.10 11.36 9.86
CA ILE A 33 10.41 12.78 9.62
C ILE A 33 11.89 12.95 9.30
N ALA A 34 12.78 12.34 10.09
CA ALA A 34 14.22 12.47 9.87
C ALA A 34 14.63 11.98 8.47
N LYS A 35 14.10 10.84 8.02
CA LYS A 35 14.31 10.30 6.66
C LYS A 35 13.80 11.20 5.55
N ASN A 36 12.84 12.08 5.84
CA ASN A 36 12.17 12.91 4.84
C ASN A 36 12.31 14.40 5.16
N ILE A 37 13.32 14.78 5.93
CA ILE A 37 13.50 16.17 6.35
C ILE A 37 13.63 17.10 5.14
N GLY A 38 14.27 16.63 4.06
CA GLY A 38 14.35 17.32 2.76
C GLY A 38 13.01 17.65 2.11
N LEU A 39 11.96 16.88 2.39
CA LEU A 39 10.60 17.20 1.92
C LEU A 39 10.05 18.42 2.65
N PHE A 40 10.34 18.54 3.95
CA PHE A 40 9.85 19.62 4.79
C PHE A 40 10.70 20.89 4.70
N SER A 41 12.01 20.76 4.42
CA SER A 41 12.92 21.90 4.24
C SER A 41 12.92 22.42 2.80
N ASP A 42 13.07 21.53 1.82
CA ASP A 42 13.41 21.88 0.44
C ASP A 42 12.29 21.54 -0.55
N GLY A 43 11.16 21.02 -0.07
CA GLY A 43 10.02 20.61 -0.88
C GLY A 43 10.27 19.35 -1.72
N PHE A 44 11.38 18.63 -1.46
CA PHE A 44 11.79 17.48 -2.25
C PHE A 44 11.72 16.17 -1.44
N ALA A 45 10.86 15.24 -1.88
CA ALA A 45 10.85 13.88 -1.34
C ALA A 45 11.99 13.07 -1.97
N ALA A 46 13.06 12.87 -1.19
CA ALA A 46 14.21 12.04 -1.61
C ALA A 46 13.82 10.58 -1.87
N GLU A 47 12.81 10.08 -1.14
CA GLU A 47 12.34 8.71 -1.27
C GLU A 47 10.81 8.63 -1.45
N PRO A 48 10.31 7.62 -2.19
CA PRO A 48 8.88 7.41 -2.42
C PRO A 48 8.20 6.77 -1.19
N HIS A 49 8.18 7.49 -0.08
CA HIS A 49 7.49 7.12 1.15
C HIS A 49 6.11 7.77 1.22
N LEU A 50 5.11 7.02 1.69
CA LEU A 50 3.76 7.52 1.94
C LEU A 50 3.33 7.12 3.35
N ILE A 51 3.08 8.11 4.21
CA ILE A 51 2.50 7.89 5.54
C ILE A 51 0.99 7.67 5.37
N VAL A 52 0.49 6.53 5.83
CA VAL A 52 -0.93 6.15 5.68
C VAL A 52 -1.69 6.15 7.01
N GLY A 53 -1.00 6.25 8.13
CA GLY A 53 -1.61 6.37 9.44
C GLY A 53 -0.59 6.67 10.54
N LEU A 54 -1.07 7.30 11.61
CA LEU A 54 -0.32 7.58 12.83
C LEU A 54 -1.08 7.00 14.01
N PHE A 55 -0.36 6.31 14.89
CA PHE A 55 -0.93 5.55 16.00
C PHE A 55 -0.15 5.83 17.29
N GLU A 56 -0.85 5.80 18.41
CA GLU A 56 -0.22 5.92 19.72
C GLU A 56 0.52 4.62 20.09
N THR A 57 -0.01 3.47 19.66
CA THR A 57 0.55 2.16 19.98
C THR A 57 1.11 1.45 18.75
N GLU A 58 2.19 0.69 18.94
CA GLU A 58 2.81 -0.10 17.89
C GLU A 58 1.86 -1.21 17.39
N ALA A 59 1.07 -1.79 18.30
CA ALA A 59 0.16 -2.88 18.01
C ALA A 59 -0.93 -2.48 17.00
N GLU A 60 -1.49 -1.27 17.15
CA GLU A 60 -2.49 -0.72 16.24
C GLU A 60 -1.89 -0.40 14.87
N ALA A 61 -0.69 0.20 14.85
CA ALA A 61 0.05 0.44 13.61
C ALA A 61 0.30 -0.88 12.86
N TRP A 62 0.76 -1.92 13.55
CA TRP A 62 0.95 -3.24 12.95
C TRP A 62 -0.35 -3.91 12.51
N ALA A 63 -1.47 -3.67 13.20
CA ALA A 63 -2.77 -4.18 12.77
C ALA A 63 -3.16 -3.60 11.41
N LEU A 64 -2.97 -2.29 11.19
CA LEU A 64 -3.17 -1.66 9.89
C LEU A 64 -2.15 -2.17 8.86
N ALA A 65 -0.87 -2.21 9.20
CA ALA A 65 0.18 -2.66 8.29
C ALA A 65 -0.10 -4.07 7.75
N ARG A 66 -0.47 -5.02 8.61
CA ARG A 66 -0.86 -6.38 8.21
C ARG A 66 -2.13 -6.41 7.36
N ARG A 67 -3.09 -5.52 7.61
CA ARG A 67 -4.28 -5.40 6.76
C ARG A 67 -3.89 -4.94 5.34
N LEU A 68 -3.05 -3.92 5.23
CA LEU A 68 -2.55 -3.42 3.94
C LEU A 68 -1.71 -4.47 3.19
N GLN A 69 -0.87 -5.22 3.90
CA GLN A 69 -0.11 -6.33 3.32
C GLN A 69 -1.02 -7.44 2.78
N ARG A 70 -2.09 -7.81 3.50
CA ARG A 70 -3.09 -8.76 3.00
C ARG A 70 -3.81 -8.24 1.76
N THR A 71 -4.25 -6.98 1.78
CA THR A 71 -4.87 -6.34 0.61
C THR A 71 -3.94 -6.34 -0.61
N ARG A 72 -2.65 -6.07 -0.42
CA ARG A 72 -1.64 -6.16 -1.49
C ARG A 72 -1.62 -7.54 -2.15
N ILE A 73 -1.54 -8.59 -1.34
CA ILE A 73 -1.52 -9.98 -1.82
C ILE A 73 -2.78 -10.27 -2.63
N THR A 74 -3.96 -9.92 -2.09
CA THR A 74 -5.24 -10.10 -2.80
C THR A 74 -5.26 -9.37 -4.14
N MET A 75 -4.83 -8.10 -4.16
CA MET A 75 -4.76 -7.32 -5.42
C MET A 75 -3.78 -7.94 -6.42
N GLN A 76 -2.62 -8.41 -5.97
CA GLN A 76 -1.65 -9.08 -6.84
C GLN A 76 -2.24 -10.35 -7.45
N THR A 77 -2.94 -11.17 -6.66
CA THR A 77 -3.66 -12.35 -7.16
C THR A 77 -4.71 -11.97 -8.21
N LEU A 78 -5.50 -10.92 -7.96
CA LEU A 78 -6.51 -10.46 -8.92
C LEU A 78 -5.89 -9.94 -10.22
N LEU A 79 -4.79 -9.20 -10.15
CA LEU A 79 -4.08 -8.67 -11.32
C LEU A 79 -3.35 -9.76 -12.12
N GLN A 80 -2.94 -10.85 -11.47
CA GLN A 80 -2.29 -11.99 -12.12
C GLN A 80 -3.28 -13.03 -12.65
N THR A 81 -4.53 -13.01 -12.16
CA THR A 81 -5.57 -13.88 -12.69
C THR A 81 -5.96 -13.33 -14.05
N PRO A 82 -5.64 -14.01 -15.18
CA PRO A 82 -6.18 -13.59 -16.46
C PRO A 82 -7.69 -13.57 -16.31
N ALA A 83 -8.33 -12.45 -16.68
CA ALA A 83 -9.77 -12.41 -16.80
C ALA A 83 -10.13 -13.60 -17.68
N ARG A 84 -10.68 -14.66 -17.06
CA ARG A 84 -11.11 -15.83 -17.80
C ARG A 84 -12.18 -15.27 -18.71
N ALA A 85 -11.82 -15.00 -19.95
CA ALA A 85 -12.75 -14.64 -20.98
C ALA A 85 -13.78 -15.75 -20.90
N THR A 86 -14.97 -15.41 -20.44
CA THR A 86 -16.16 -16.20 -20.67
C THR A 86 -16.33 -16.18 -22.17
N SER A 87 -15.55 -17.00 -22.88
CA SER A 87 -15.85 -17.43 -24.23
C SER A 87 -17.08 -18.31 -24.09
N VAL A 88 -18.21 -17.66 -23.89
CA VAL A 88 -19.49 -18.23 -24.25
C VAL A 88 -19.42 -18.33 -25.77
N SER A 89 -19.04 -19.50 -26.27
CA SER A 89 -19.23 -19.82 -27.68
C SER A 89 -20.70 -19.55 -27.99
N PRO A 90 -21.03 -18.76 -29.04
CA PRO A 90 -22.42 -18.55 -29.40
C PRO A 90 -23.08 -19.89 -29.70
N PRO A 91 -24.36 -20.09 -29.35
CA PRO A 91 -25.05 -21.34 -29.62
C PRO A 91 -25.04 -21.60 -31.13
N GLU A 92 -24.62 -22.80 -31.54
CA GLU A 92 -24.77 -23.27 -32.92
C GLU A 92 -26.27 -23.24 -33.28
N LEU A 93 -26.62 -22.43 -34.28
CA LEU A 93 -27.93 -22.49 -34.92
C LEU A 93 -27.95 -23.75 -35.78
N ASP A 94 -28.70 -24.76 -35.34
CA ASP A 94 -29.01 -25.99 -36.07
C ASP A 94 -29.69 -25.63 -37.41
N PRO A 95 -29.08 -25.94 -38.56
CA PRO A 95 -29.69 -25.71 -39.87
C PRO A 95 -30.57 -26.92 -40.22
N SER A 96 -31.75 -26.99 -39.62
CA SER A 96 -32.79 -27.94 -39.99
C SER A 96 -34.12 -27.22 -40.25
N GLU A 97 -34.32 -26.74 -41.48
CA GLU A 97 -35.61 -26.62 -42.21
C GLU A 97 -35.37 -26.60 -43.73
#